data_AF-A0A1F4QID5-F1
#
_entry.id   AF-A0A1F4QID5-F1
#
_cell.length_a   1.000
_cell.length_b   1.000
_cell.length_c   1.000
_cell.angle_alpha   90.00
_cell.angle_beta   90.00
_cell.angle_gamma   90.00
#
_symmetry.space_group_name_H-M   'P 1'
#
loop_
_entity.id
_entity.type
_entity.pdbx_description
1 polymer ?
#
loop_
_entity_poly.entity_id
_entity_poly.type
_entity_poly.pdbx_seq_one_letter_code
_entity_poly.pdbx_strand_id
1 'polypeptide(L)'
;MPILQPDLVFYGVCLNDFLPSGIGEYSSNRAYRVPLPHGDHFARHTLTGKLLERQYDVLLMRWGLRDDFYGDILRDFNSYQTRFAGDVRAMSDYVRTQGLPPLVAMVLSQYPNTQARGYQVILAAERHLRAAGMSLIPSDYIPRNDGRMDWYVSRWEGHPNAKAHRAFAEEIAQFVMGLSVLEPYRRP
;
A
#
# COMPACT_ATOMS: atom_id res chain seq x y z
N MET A 1 24.05 -17.68 2.70
CA MET A 1 24.14 -16.21 2.81
C MET A 1 24.50 -15.85 4.25
N PRO A 2 25.25 -14.77 4.50
CA PRO A 2 25.51 -14.32 5.88
C PRO A 2 24.19 -13.96 6.59
N ILE A 3 24.13 -14.21 7.90
CA ILE A 3 22.99 -13.84 8.75
C ILE A 3 23.06 -12.33 8.97
N LEU A 4 22.01 -11.61 8.57
CA LEU A 4 21.90 -10.17 8.82
C LEU A 4 21.59 -9.92 10.31
N GLN A 5 22.26 -8.93 10.92
CA GLN A 5 21.97 -8.44 12.26
C GLN A 5 21.50 -6.98 12.17
N PRO A 6 20.24 -6.73 11.76
CA PRO A 6 19.73 -5.37 11.61
C PRO A 6 19.49 -4.71 12.98
N ASP A 7 19.84 -3.43 13.10
CA ASP A 7 19.45 -2.58 14.25
C ASP A 7 18.00 -2.06 14.14
N LEU A 8 17.42 -2.15 12.95
CA LEU A 8 16.06 -1.75 12.66
C LEU A 8 15.45 -2.66 11.59
N VAL A 9 14.21 -3.08 11.81
CA VAL A 9 13.39 -3.70 10.76
C VAL A 9 12.24 -2.73 10.45
N PHE A 10 12.13 -2.34 9.18
CA PHE A 10 11.12 -1.38 8.71
C PHE A 10 10.17 -2.04 7.71
N TYR A 11 8.87 -1.78 7.88
CA TYR A 11 7.82 -2.25 6.97
C TYR A 11 6.99 -1.08 6.44
N GLY A 12 7.16 -0.77 5.16
CA GLY A 12 6.28 0.14 4.43
C GLY A 12 5.06 -0.61 3.93
N VAL A 13 3.88 -0.22 4.40
CA VAL A 13 2.61 -0.88 4.06
C VAL A 13 1.96 -0.13 2.91
N CYS A 14 1.73 -0.82 1.81
CA CYS A 14 0.92 -0.31 0.73
C CYS A 14 -0.51 -0.85 0.87
N LEU A 15 -1.52 -0.11 0.41
CA LEU A 15 -2.91 -0.53 0.61
C LEU A 15 -3.25 -1.85 -0.10
N ASN A 16 -2.53 -2.19 -1.17
CA ASN A 16 -2.66 -3.47 -1.86
C ASN A 16 -2.15 -4.65 -1.04
N ASP A 17 -1.45 -4.43 0.09
CA ASP A 17 -1.06 -5.50 1.00
C ASP A 17 -2.28 -6.17 1.67
N PHE A 18 -3.46 -5.54 1.66
CA PHE A 18 -4.72 -6.18 2.04
C PHE A 18 -5.17 -7.28 1.07
N LEU A 19 -4.58 -7.36 -0.13
CA LEU A 19 -4.90 -8.38 -1.14
C LEU A 19 -3.89 -9.54 -1.09
N PRO A 20 -4.32 -10.80 -1.29
CA PRO A 20 -3.39 -11.94 -1.33
C PRO A 20 -2.38 -11.81 -2.47
N SER A 21 -1.15 -12.27 -2.25
CA SER A 21 -0.10 -12.26 -3.27
C SER A 21 -0.53 -13.03 -4.53
N GLY A 22 -0.24 -12.48 -5.70
CA GLY A 22 -0.57 -13.12 -6.99
C GLY A 22 -2.05 -13.01 -7.38
N ILE A 23 -2.92 -12.50 -6.51
CA ILE A 23 -4.17 -11.89 -6.95
C ILE A 23 -3.77 -10.53 -7.50
N GLY A 24 -3.46 -10.52 -8.81
CA GLY A 24 -3.62 -9.30 -9.59
C GLY A 24 -5.01 -8.79 -9.24
N GLU A 25 -5.11 -7.48 -9.00
CA GLU A 25 -6.35 -6.81 -8.61
C GLU A 25 -7.55 -7.54 -9.27
N TYR A 26 -8.65 -7.67 -8.54
CA TYR A 26 -9.98 -7.95 -9.10
C TYR A 26 -10.42 -9.41 -9.34
N SER A 27 -11.11 -9.97 -8.35
CA SER A 27 -11.97 -11.16 -8.57
C SER A 27 -13.26 -10.82 -9.33
N SER A 28 -13.78 -9.59 -9.17
CA SER A 28 -14.93 -9.04 -9.90
C SER A 28 -14.62 -8.73 -11.38
N ASN A 29 -13.37 -8.42 -11.74
CA ASN A 29 -13.02 -8.00 -13.11
C ASN A 29 -12.82 -9.15 -14.10
N ARG A 30 -12.86 -10.41 -13.66
CA ARG A 30 -12.85 -11.54 -14.61
C ARG A 30 -14.17 -11.68 -15.38
N ALA A 31 -15.27 -11.16 -14.86
CA ALA A 31 -16.58 -11.20 -15.53
C ALA A 31 -16.66 -10.30 -16.77
N TYR A 32 -15.84 -9.23 -16.81
CA TYR A 32 -15.86 -8.22 -17.87
C TYR A 32 -14.49 -8.06 -18.52
N ARG A 33 -13.89 -9.17 -18.97
CA ARG A 33 -12.66 -9.13 -19.77
C ARG A 33 -12.93 -8.51 -21.14
N VAL A 34 -11.95 -7.80 -21.70
CA VAL A 34 -12.03 -7.28 -23.07
C VAL A 34 -12.35 -8.44 -24.02
N PRO A 35 -13.51 -8.44 -24.72
CA PRO A 35 -13.97 -9.57 -25.50
C PRO A 35 -13.29 -9.60 -26.89
N LEU A 36 -11.96 -9.70 -26.90
CA LEU A 36 -11.15 -9.83 -28.11
C LEU A 36 -10.52 -11.22 -28.18
N PRO A 37 -10.50 -11.89 -29.34
CA PRO A 37 -9.70 -13.09 -29.52
C PRO A 37 -8.23 -12.77 -29.23
N HIS A 38 -7.59 -13.56 -28.36
CA HIS A 38 -6.25 -13.29 -27.82
C HIS A 38 -6.12 -11.95 -27.06
N GLY A 39 -7.21 -11.47 -26.45
CA GLY A 39 -7.25 -10.20 -25.70
C GLY A 39 -6.13 -10.04 -24.67
N ASP A 40 -5.78 -11.09 -23.94
CA ASP A 40 -4.67 -11.08 -22.98
C ASP A 40 -3.31 -10.82 -23.67
N HIS A 41 -3.08 -11.42 -24.84
CA HIS A 41 -1.84 -11.21 -25.60
C HIS A 41 -1.79 -9.80 -26.17
N PHE A 42 -2.89 -9.34 -26.76
CA PHE A 42 -2.99 -8.00 -27.34
C PHE A 42 -2.84 -6.90 -26.29
N ALA A 43 -3.52 -7.02 -25.15
CA ALA A 43 -3.45 -6.09 -24.03
C ALA A 43 -2.05 -6.04 -23.40
N ARG A 44 -1.40 -7.18 -23.20
CA ARG A 44 -0.09 -7.23 -22.53
C ARG A 44 1.07 -6.79 -23.42
N HIS A 45 1.01 -7.07 -24.72
CA HIS A 45 2.15 -6.91 -25.63
C HIS A 45 2.05 -5.70 -26.56
N THR A 46 0.97 -4.90 -26.49
CA THR A 46 0.83 -3.70 -27.33
C THR A 46 0.38 -2.49 -26.52
N LEU A 47 0.91 -1.30 -26.85
CA LEU A 47 0.49 -0.04 -26.22
C LEU A 47 -0.99 0.27 -26.49
N THR A 48 -1.47 -0.03 -27.70
CA THR A 48 -2.88 0.13 -28.09
C THR A 48 -3.79 -0.77 -27.29
N GLY A 49 -3.38 -2.02 -27.05
CA GLY A 49 -4.11 -2.95 -26.19
C GLY A 49 -4.23 -2.43 -24.75
N LYS A 50 -3.13 -1.94 -24.16
CA LYS A 50 -3.16 -1.31 -22.83
C LYS A 50 -4.09 -0.09 -22.76
N LEU A 51 -4.11 0.72 -23.82
CA LEU A 51 -5.00 1.89 -23.88
C LEU A 51 -6.47 1.48 -23.95
N LEU A 52 -6.81 0.51 -24.81
CA LEU A 52 -8.17 0.00 -24.97
C LEU A 52 -8.68 -0.67 -23.70
N GLU A 53 -7.87 -1.51 -23.07
CA GLU A 53 -8.19 -2.13 -21.79
C GLU A 53 -8.45 -1.06 -20.72
N ARG A 54 -7.59 -0.04 -20.60
CA ARG A 54 -7.79 1.05 -19.65
C ARG A 54 -9.08 1.84 -19.89
N GLN A 55 -9.40 2.17 -21.14
CA GLN A 55 -10.62 2.92 -21.46
C GLN A 55 -11.88 2.08 -21.21
N TYR A 56 -11.81 0.79 -21.54
CA TYR A 56 -12.89 -0.16 -21.26
C TYR A 56 -13.12 -0.30 -19.75
N ASP A 57 -12.06 -0.42 -18.96
CA ASP A 57 -12.14 -0.47 -17.49
C ASP A 57 -12.78 0.81 -16.91
N VAL A 58 -12.39 1.99 -17.41
CA VAL A 58 -12.99 3.27 -17.00
C VAL A 58 -14.48 3.34 -17.33
N LEU A 59 -14.88 2.85 -18.51
CA LEU A 59 -16.30 2.81 -18.90
C LEU A 59 -17.10 1.86 -18.00
N LEU A 60 -16.57 0.67 -17.73
CA LEU A 60 -17.24 -0.29 -16.85
C LEU A 60 -17.36 0.24 -15.41
N MET A 61 -16.32 0.91 -14.89
CA MET A 61 -16.37 1.57 -13.59
C MET A 61 -17.42 2.69 -13.58
N ARG A 62 -17.46 3.51 -14.65
CA ARG A 62 -18.47 4.58 -14.79
C ARG A 62 -19.91 4.06 -14.83
N TRP A 63 -20.12 2.87 -15.37
CA TRP A 63 -21.43 2.21 -15.42
C TRP A 63 -21.74 1.35 -14.20
N GLY A 64 -20.85 1.31 -13.20
CA GLY A 64 -21.04 0.48 -12.01
C GLY A 64 -21.00 -1.03 -12.29
N LEU A 65 -20.47 -1.43 -13.45
CA LEU A 65 -20.28 -2.83 -13.83
C LEU A 65 -18.97 -3.39 -13.29
N ARG A 66 -18.05 -2.52 -12.85
CA ARG A 66 -16.72 -2.86 -12.38
C ARG A 66 -16.37 -2.03 -11.16
N ASP A 67 -15.87 -2.68 -10.12
CA ASP A 67 -15.43 -1.99 -8.91
C ASP A 67 -13.99 -1.48 -9.10
N ASP A 68 -13.69 -0.30 -8.53
CA ASP A 68 -12.32 0.15 -8.38
C ASP A 68 -11.64 -0.60 -7.21
N PHE A 69 -10.32 -0.45 -7.07
CA PHE A 69 -9.53 -1.09 -6.01
C PHE A 69 -10.16 -0.93 -4.61
N TYR A 70 -10.66 0.27 -4.29
CA TYR A 70 -11.28 0.55 -3.01
C TYR A 70 -12.69 -0.06 -2.90
N GLY A 71 -13.45 -0.11 -4.00
CA GLY A 71 -14.72 -0.81 -4.08
C GLY A 71 -14.59 -2.28 -3.73
N ASP A 72 -13.62 -2.97 -4.34
CA ASP A 72 -13.36 -4.39 -4.10
C ASP A 72 -12.92 -4.66 -2.65
N ILE A 73 -11.94 -3.90 -2.14
CA ILE A 73 -11.48 -4.06 -0.75
C ILE A 73 -12.61 -3.77 0.24
N LEU A 74 -13.38 -2.71 0.01
CA LEU A 74 -14.39 -2.29 0.96
C LEU A 74 -15.63 -3.19 0.96
N ARG A 75 -15.88 -3.92 -0.13
CA ARG A 75 -16.99 -4.87 -0.23
C ARG A 75 -16.83 -6.09 0.69
N ASP A 76 -15.61 -6.61 0.83
CA ASP A 76 -15.28 -7.71 1.75
C ASP A 76 -14.24 -7.28 2.81
N PHE A 77 -14.40 -6.05 3.31
CA PHE A 77 -13.37 -5.41 4.11
C PHE A 77 -13.06 -6.15 5.40
N ASN A 78 -14.04 -6.83 5.99
CA ASN A 78 -13.84 -7.59 7.22
C ASN A 78 -12.94 -8.80 7.00
N SER A 79 -13.12 -9.53 5.90
CA SER A 79 -12.27 -10.65 5.53
C SER A 79 -10.84 -10.19 5.27
N TYR A 80 -10.67 -9.15 4.43
CA TYR A 80 -9.35 -8.60 4.10
C TYR A 80 -8.64 -8.03 5.34
N GLN A 81 -9.35 -7.33 6.22
CA GLN A 81 -8.78 -6.85 7.49
C GLN A 81 -8.33 -8.00 8.39
N THR A 82 -9.14 -9.07 8.51
CA THR A 82 -8.81 -10.21 9.37
C THR A 82 -7.55 -10.91 8.86
N ARG A 83 -7.46 -11.12 7.54
CA ARG A 83 -6.28 -11.70 6.90
C ARG A 83 -5.04 -10.82 7.11
N PHE A 84 -5.15 -9.54 6.78
CA PHE A 84 -4.07 -8.57 6.98
C PHE A 84 -3.59 -8.55 8.44
N ALA A 85 -4.50 -8.53 9.41
CA ALA A 85 -4.18 -8.57 10.83
C ALA A 85 -3.42 -9.85 11.23
N GLY A 86 -3.80 -10.99 10.66
CA GLY A 86 -3.09 -12.26 10.83
C GLY A 86 -1.65 -12.20 10.29
N ASP A 87 -1.48 -11.67 9.07
CA ASP A 87 -0.18 -11.59 8.41
C ASP A 87 0.79 -10.66 9.15
N VAL A 88 0.35 -9.46 9.52
CA VAL A 88 1.22 -8.51 10.25
C VAL A 88 1.58 -9.02 11.63
N ARG A 89 0.68 -9.76 12.30
CA ARG A 89 0.99 -10.43 13.56
C ARG A 89 2.03 -11.52 13.36
N ALA A 90 1.84 -12.40 12.38
CA ALA A 90 2.78 -13.47 12.08
C ALA A 90 4.17 -12.92 11.72
N MET A 91 4.23 -11.82 10.97
CA MET A 91 5.49 -11.14 10.64
C MET A 91 6.17 -10.54 11.88
N SER A 92 5.41 -9.86 12.74
CA SER A 92 5.93 -9.32 14.01
C SER A 92 6.43 -10.41 14.95
N ASP A 93 5.68 -11.50 15.07
CA ASP A 93 6.07 -12.67 15.86
C ASP A 93 7.34 -13.31 15.30
N TYR A 94 7.44 -13.45 13.98
CA TYR A 94 8.64 -13.97 13.34
C TYR A 94 9.87 -13.12 13.70
N VAL A 95 9.82 -11.80 13.48
CA VAL A 95 10.93 -10.88 13.83
C VAL A 95 11.32 -11.02 15.29
N ARG A 96 10.34 -11.04 16.20
CA ARG A 96 10.57 -11.20 17.64
C ARG A 96 11.20 -12.56 17.99
N THR A 97 10.74 -13.66 17.40
CA THR A 97 11.30 -15.00 17.65
C THR A 97 12.73 -15.16 17.15
N GLN A 98 13.13 -14.38 16.15
CA GLN A 98 14.51 -14.31 15.68
C GLN A 98 15.41 -13.41 16.55
N GLY A 99 14.88 -12.84 17.64
CA GLY A 99 15.61 -11.92 18.51
C GLY A 99 15.96 -10.59 17.84
N LEU A 100 15.25 -10.24 16.76
CA LEU A 100 15.46 -8.99 16.03
C LEU A 100 14.71 -7.83 16.69
N PRO A 101 15.11 -6.58 16.41
CA PRO A 101 14.42 -5.39 16.92
C PRO A 101 12.94 -5.36 16.51
N PRO A 102 12.05 -4.75 17.34
CA PRO A 102 10.64 -4.57 16.98
C PRO A 102 10.48 -3.86 15.64
N LEU A 103 9.49 -4.30 14.86
CA LEU A 103 9.16 -3.70 13.57
C LEU A 103 8.71 -2.25 13.73
N VAL A 104 9.29 -1.37 12.94
CA VAL A 104 8.73 -0.03 12.67
C VAL A 104 7.91 -0.11 11.40
N ALA A 105 6.70 0.45 11.41
CA ALA A 105 5.81 0.40 10.26
C ALA A 105 5.27 1.78 9.89
N MET A 106 5.01 1.99 8.59
CA MET A 106 4.37 3.19 8.06
C MET A 106 3.39 2.80 6.96
N VAL A 107 2.19 3.36 6.96
CA VAL A 107 1.23 3.17 5.86
C VAL A 107 1.45 4.23 4.80
N LEU A 108 1.65 3.79 3.55
CA LEU A 108 1.96 4.65 2.42
C LEU A 108 0.72 4.82 1.53
N SER A 109 0.40 6.08 1.27
CA SER A 109 -0.65 6.53 0.36
C SER A 109 -0.14 7.68 -0.49
N GLN A 110 -0.18 7.49 -1.80
CA GLN A 110 0.21 8.48 -2.81
C GLN A 110 -0.90 9.49 -3.12
N TYR A 111 -2.14 9.24 -2.66
CA TYR A 111 -3.28 10.13 -2.84
C TYR A 111 -3.82 10.51 -1.46
N PRO A 112 -3.13 11.40 -0.72
CA PRO A 112 -3.55 11.79 0.62
C PRO A 112 -4.92 12.48 0.56
N ASN A 113 -5.93 11.82 1.12
CA ASN A 113 -7.29 12.34 1.18
C ASN A 113 -8.03 11.70 2.36
N THR A 114 -8.29 12.48 3.39
CA THR A 114 -8.97 12.11 4.64
C THR A 114 -10.46 11.85 4.45
N GLN A 115 -11.05 12.35 3.37
CA GLN A 115 -12.47 12.17 3.03
C GLN A 115 -12.68 10.98 2.08
N ALA A 116 -11.62 10.44 1.50
CA ALA A 116 -11.70 9.32 0.57
C ALA A 116 -11.94 8.00 1.30
N ARG A 117 -12.63 7.09 0.60
CA ARG A 117 -12.84 5.69 1.01
C ARG A 117 -11.53 4.98 1.43
N GLY A 118 -10.42 5.29 0.75
CA GLY A 118 -9.10 4.74 1.06
C GLY A 118 -8.56 5.13 2.44
N TYR A 119 -9.00 6.25 3.03
CA TYR A 119 -8.55 6.68 4.35
C TYR A 119 -8.98 5.70 5.45
N GLN A 120 -10.16 5.09 5.32
CA GLN A 120 -10.62 4.07 6.26
C GLN A 120 -9.75 2.82 6.23
N VAL A 121 -9.23 2.46 5.06
CA VAL A 121 -8.29 1.35 4.89
C VAL A 121 -6.96 1.67 5.57
N ILE A 122 -6.46 2.90 5.42
CA ILE A 122 -5.24 3.38 6.10
C ILE A 122 -5.39 3.28 7.62
N LEU A 123 -6.48 3.82 8.18
CA LEU A 123 -6.73 3.79 9.61
C LEU A 123 -6.87 2.36 10.15
N ALA A 124 -7.46 1.45 9.36
CA ALA A 124 -7.52 0.04 9.70
C ALA A 124 -6.14 -0.62 9.70
N ALA A 125 -5.31 -0.33 8.70
CA ALA A 125 -3.95 -0.83 8.61
C ALA A 125 -3.14 -0.39 9.84
N GLU A 126 -3.14 0.91 10.15
CA GLU A 126 -2.45 1.45 11.31
C GLU A 126 -2.89 0.80 12.62
N ARG A 127 -4.19 0.58 12.80
CA ARG A 127 -4.73 -0.10 13.98
C ARG A 127 -4.21 -1.53 14.11
N HIS A 128 -4.21 -2.30 13.02
CA HIS A 128 -3.75 -3.69 13.02
C HIS A 128 -2.23 -3.79 13.22
N LEU A 129 -1.46 -2.87 12.64
CA LEU A 129 0.00 -2.77 12.87
C LEU A 129 0.32 -2.49 14.34
N ARG A 130 -0.36 -1.51 14.96
CA ARG A 130 -0.23 -1.25 16.41
C ARG A 130 -0.61 -2.48 17.24
N ALA A 131 -1.71 -3.15 16.88
CA ALA A 131 -2.17 -4.36 17.57
C ALA A 131 -1.21 -5.57 17.42
N ALA A 132 -0.38 -5.58 16.38
CA ALA A 132 0.70 -6.55 16.18
C ALA A 132 1.98 -6.19 16.95
N GLY A 133 1.97 -5.14 17.77
CA GLY A 133 3.12 -4.71 18.57
C GLY A 133 4.19 -3.96 17.77
N MET A 134 3.85 -3.48 16.57
CA MET A 134 4.78 -2.67 15.77
C MET A 134 4.79 -1.22 16.25
N SER A 135 5.97 -0.60 16.17
CA SER A 135 6.17 0.83 16.36
C SER A 135 5.69 1.58 15.11
N LEU A 136 4.50 2.18 15.19
CA LEU A 136 3.90 2.83 14.03
C LEU A 136 4.36 4.29 13.88
N ILE A 137 4.82 4.64 12.69
CA ILE A 137 4.96 6.02 12.21
C ILE A 137 3.58 6.54 11.83
N PRO A 138 3.05 7.57 12.52
CA PRO A 138 1.75 8.16 12.17
C PRO A 138 1.76 8.69 10.73
N SER A 139 0.66 8.48 10.00
CA SER A 139 0.51 9.01 8.65
C SER A 139 0.09 10.50 8.64
N ASP A 140 0.77 11.35 9.43
CA ASP A 140 0.41 12.76 9.64
C ASP A 140 0.57 13.62 8.38
N TYR A 141 1.33 13.14 7.41
CA TYR A 141 1.46 13.76 6.10
C TYR A 141 0.12 13.75 5.35
N ILE A 142 -0.78 12.80 5.63
CA ILE A 142 -2.08 12.70 4.95
C ILE A 142 -2.94 13.93 5.23
N PRO A 143 -3.29 14.27 6.49
CA PRO A 143 -4.06 15.48 6.76
C PRO A 143 -3.33 16.76 6.34
N ARG A 144 -1.99 16.80 6.42
CA ARG A 144 -1.18 17.95 5.96
C ARG A 144 -1.21 18.18 4.45
N ASN A 145 -1.53 17.14 3.68
CA ASN A 145 -1.52 17.15 2.21
C ASN A 145 -2.89 16.78 1.63
N ASP A 146 -3.95 16.98 2.40
CA ASP A 146 -5.31 16.55 2.05
C ASP A 146 -5.74 17.07 0.67
N GLY A 147 -6.20 16.17 -0.20
CA GLY A 147 -6.67 16.49 -1.55
C GLY A 147 -5.58 16.69 -2.60
N ARG A 148 -4.29 16.45 -2.28
CA ARG A 148 -3.21 16.51 -3.28
C ARG A 148 -3.37 15.40 -4.32
N MET A 149 -3.32 15.80 -5.59
CA MET A 149 -3.39 14.89 -6.73
C MET A 149 -2.10 14.85 -7.54
N ASP A 150 -1.03 15.56 -7.14
CA ASP A 150 0.21 15.70 -7.92
C ASP A 150 1.35 14.79 -7.42
N TRP A 151 1.02 13.68 -6.77
CA TRP A 151 1.95 12.77 -6.07
C TRP A 151 2.22 11.46 -6.82
N TYR A 152 2.08 11.48 -8.14
CA TYR A 152 2.38 10.36 -9.03
C TYR A 152 3.41 10.75 -10.08
N VAL A 153 4.15 9.79 -10.63
CA VAL A 153 5.17 10.05 -11.67
C VAL A 153 4.51 10.47 -12.98
N SER A 154 3.49 9.72 -13.43
CA SER A 154 2.66 10.12 -14.56
C SER A 154 1.28 9.46 -14.49
N ARG A 155 0.34 9.87 -15.35
CA ARG A 155 -0.95 9.18 -15.45
C ARG A 155 -0.83 7.69 -15.83
N TRP A 156 0.32 7.25 -16.33
CA TRP A 156 0.63 5.87 -16.72
C TRP A 156 1.52 5.15 -15.71
N GLU A 157 2.18 5.91 -14.85
CA GLU A 157 3.08 5.41 -13.83
C GLU A 157 2.51 5.83 -12.48
N GLY A 158 1.74 4.92 -11.90
CA GLY A 158 1.03 5.12 -10.65
C GLY A 158 1.95 5.19 -9.44
N HIS A 159 3.25 4.91 -9.57
CA HIS A 159 4.16 4.99 -8.43
C HIS A 159 4.29 6.44 -7.87
N PRO A 160 4.57 6.57 -6.56
CA PRO A 160 4.84 7.85 -5.93
C PRO A 160 5.99 8.60 -6.63
N ASN A 161 5.85 9.91 -6.78
CA ASN A 161 6.94 10.74 -7.31
C ASN A 161 7.87 11.27 -6.20
N ALA A 162 8.89 12.04 -6.58
CA ALA A 162 9.86 12.60 -5.65
C ALA A 162 9.24 13.48 -4.55
N LYS A 163 8.10 14.12 -4.78
CA LYS A 163 7.41 14.93 -3.76
C LYS A 163 6.79 14.02 -2.69
N ALA A 164 6.10 12.97 -3.12
CA ALA A 164 5.54 11.98 -2.21
C ALA A 164 6.64 11.28 -1.39
N HIS A 165 7.72 10.84 -2.05
CA HIS A 165 8.87 10.24 -1.37
C HIS A 165 9.52 11.18 -0.36
N ARG A 166 9.60 12.48 -0.65
CA ARG A 166 10.09 13.47 0.31
C ARG A 166 9.22 13.52 1.56
N ALA A 167 7.90 13.61 1.40
CA ALA A 167 6.98 13.61 2.54
C ALA A 167 7.11 12.34 3.38
N PHE A 168 7.23 11.16 2.75
CA PHE A 168 7.43 9.91 3.47
C PHE A 168 8.75 9.88 4.23
N ALA A 169 9.83 10.34 3.58
CA ALA A 169 11.16 10.39 4.20
C ALA A 169 11.21 11.35 5.39
N GLU A 170 10.48 12.47 5.34
CA GLU A 170 10.38 13.42 6.46
C GLU A 170 9.72 12.77 7.69
N GLU A 171 8.63 12.02 7.51
CA GLU A 171 7.97 11.28 8.61
C GLU A 171 8.88 10.20 9.19
N ILE A 172 9.51 9.42 8.30
CA ILE A 172 10.44 8.36 8.70
C ILE A 172 11.59 8.97 9.49
N ALA A 173 12.19 10.05 9.01
CA ALA A 173 13.30 10.71 9.69
C ALA A 173 12.89 11.24 11.07
N GLN A 174 11.74 11.93 11.17
CA GLN A 174 11.25 12.45 12.45
C GLN A 174 11.06 11.33 13.48
N PHE A 175 10.49 10.21 13.07
CA PHE A 175 10.28 9.07 13.96
C PHE A 175 11.58 8.36 14.33
N VAL A 176 12.41 8.04 13.34
CA VAL A 176 13.69 7.32 13.50
C VAL A 176 14.66 8.09 14.38
N MET A 177 14.71 9.42 14.26
CA MET A 177 15.53 10.28 15.12
C MET A 177 15.09 10.27 16.59
N GLY A 178 13.89 9.77 16.91
CA GLY A 178 13.42 9.57 18.28
C GLY A 178 13.75 8.18 18.86
N LEU A 179 14.20 7.22 18.05
CA LEU A 179 14.44 5.86 18.50
C LEU A 179 15.78 5.74 19.25
N SER A 180 15.74 5.21 20.47
CA SER A 180 16.93 5.00 21.31
C SER A 180 17.90 3.99 20.71
N VAL A 181 17.39 2.93 20.08
CA VAL A 181 18.20 1.89 19.41
C VAL A 181 19.09 2.46 18.29
N LEU A 182 18.76 3.65 17.78
CA LEU A 182 19.51 4.32 16.71
C LEU A 182 20.35 5.50 17.18
N GLU A 183 20.42 5.76 18.50
CA GLU A 183 21.31 6.77 19.08
C GLU A 183 22.77 6.64 18.64
N PRO A 184 23.38 5.44 18.57
CA PRO A 184 24.77 5.28 18.12
C PRO A 184 25.03 5.78 16.69
N TYR A 185 23.99 5.90 15.86
CA TYR A 185 24.10 6.32 14.46
C TYR A 185 23.84 7.82 14.26
N ARG A 186 23.43 8.56 15.30
CA ARG A 186 23.19 10.00 15.19
C ARG A 186 24.52 10.71 14.99
N ARG A 187 24.66 11.43 13.87
CA ARG A 187 25.82 12.31 13.65
C ARG A 187 25.72 13.51 14.60
N PRO A 188 26.83 13.94 15.23
CA PRO A 188 26.87 15.16 16.03
C PRO A 188 26.61 16.42 15.19
#